data_AF-A0A2A4C4B8-F1
#
_entry.id   AF-A0A2A4C4B8-F1
#
_cell.length_a   1.000
_cell.length_b   1.000
_cell.length_c   1.000
_cell.angle_alpha   90.00
_cell.angle_beta   90.00
_cell.angle_gamma   90.00
#
_symmetry.space_group_name_H-M   'P 1'
#
loop_
_entity.id
_entity.type
_entity.pdbx_description
1 polymer ?
#
loop_
_entity_poly.entity_id
_entity_poly.type
_entity_poly.pdbx_seq_one_letter_code
_entity_poly.pdbx_strand_id
1 'polypeptide(L)'
;MKTAKLAALFVTATLSLGMATQAAFAQTQTQGKSRTQVINELKQAQHDGIVPINKTQYPPTAEVVARNKELHGISVHGGEKKPQTDNHDALAAK
;
A
#
# COMPACT_ATOMS: atom_id res chain seq x y z
N MET A 1 33.68 51.76 -38.27
CA MET A 1 33.39 51.49 -36.84
C MET A 1 31.95 51.89 -36.54
N LYS A 2 30.99 50.94 -36.52
CA LYS A 2 29.61 51.10 -36.03
C LYS A 2 28.84 49.76 -36.11
N THR A 3 29.45 48.66 -35.68
CA THR A 3 28.81 47.34 -35.60
C THR A 3 28.58 46.88 -34.15
N ALA A 4 28.99 47.69 -33.17
CA ALA A 4 28.97 47.34 -31.75
C ALA A 4 27.70 47.83 -31.01
N LYS A 5 26.55 47.89 -31.67
CA LYS A 5 25.25 48.20 -31.03
C LYS A 5 24.16 47.15 -31.27
N LEU A 6 24.53 45.97 -31.78
CA LEU A 6 23.62 44.84 -31.99
C LEU A 6 23.91 43.65 -31.05
N ALA A 7 24.90 43.76 -30.17
CA ALA A 7 25.30 42.69 -29.24
C ALA A 7 24.83 42.88 -27.78
N ALA A 8 23.98 43.87 -27.51
CA ALA A 8 23.55 44.24 -26.15
C ALA A 8 22.03 44.09 -25.93
N LEU A 9 21.40 43.15 -26.62
CA LEU A 9 19.96 42.86 -26.48
C LEU A 9 19.70 41.35 -26.42
N PHE A 10 20.60 40.61 -25.76
CA PHE A 10 20.53 39.15 -25.60
C PHE A 10 20.68 38.68 -24.14
N VAL A 11 20.52 39.56 -23.14
CA VAL A 11 20.85 39.23 -21.73
C VAL A 11 19.68 39.32 -20.75
N THR A 12 18.53 39.90 -21.10
CA THR A 12 17.38 39.92 -20.16
C THR A 12 16.47 38.72 -20.34
N ALA A 13 16.87 37.64 -19.67
CA ALA A 13 16.02 36.73 -18.93
C ALA A 13 14.84 36.11 -19.70
N THR A 14 15.13 34.97 -20.31
CA THR A 14 14.21 33.84 -20.47
C THR A 14 13.42 33.57 -19.17
N LEU A 15 12.28 34.23 -18.98
CA LEU A 15 11.33 33.93 -17.89
C LEU A 15 10.06 33.28 -18.46
N SER A 16 10.26 32.26 -19.27
CA SER A 16 9.17 31.47 -19.83
C SER A 16 9.68 30.06 -19.99
N LEU A 17 9.60 29.27 -18.92
CA LEU A 17 9.43 27.80 -18.95
C LEU A 17 9.44 27.27 -17.50
N GLY A 18 8.42 26.48 -17.15
CA GLY A 18 8.62 25.45 -16.14
C GLY A 18 7.95 25.65 -14.78
N MET A 19 6.68 26.05 -14.73
CA MET A 19 5.81 25.59 -13.64
C MET A 19 4.51 25.02 -14.20
N ALA A 20 4.64 24.03 -15.09
CA ALA A 20 3.68 22.94 -15.04
C ALA A 20 3.92 22.27 -13.68
N THR A 21 3.13 22.63 -12.67
CA THR A 21 3.02 21.82 -11.48
C THR A 21 2.71 20.43 -11.98
N GLN A 22 3.71 19.57 -11.87
CA GLN A 22 3.55 18.15 -12.04
C GLN A 22 2.48 17.73 -11.04
N ALA A 23 1.21 17.75 -11.46
CA ALA A 23 0.30 16.67 -11.13
C ALA A 23 0.78 15.44 -11.93
N ALA A 24 2.07 15.11 -11.78
CA ALA A 24 2.48 13.74 -11.79
C ALA A 24 1.76 13.17 -10.57
N PHE A 25 0.57 12.62 -10.81
CA PHE A 25 0.40 11.24 -10.40
C PHE A 25 1.61 10.54 -10.99
N ALA A 26 2.73 10.59 -10.27
CA ALA A 26 3.83 9.73 -10.51
C ALA A 26 3.14 8.37 -10.39
N GLN A 27 2.87 7.79 -11.55
CA GLN A 27 3.07 6.38 -11.78
C GLN A 27 4.56 6.16 -11.46
N THR A 28 4.93 6.33 -10.19
CA THR A 28 6.04 5.64 -9.61
C THR A 28 5.64 4.22 -9.90
N GLN A 29 6.29 3.64 -10.88
CA GLN A 29 6.27 2.21 -11.12
C GLN A 29 7.01 1.58 -9.93
N THR A 30 6.57 1.89 -8.70
CA THR A 30 6.79 1.06 -7.54
C THR A 30 6.13 -0.22 -7.95
N GLN A 31 6.96 -1.18 -8.36
CA GLN A 31 6.54 -2.53 -8.63
C GLN A 31 5.65 -2.92 -7.44
N GLY A 32 4.34 -3.01 -7.70
CA GLY A 32 3.36 -3.25 -6.66
C GLY A 32 3.70 -4.55 -5.95
N LYS A 33 3.14 -4.74 -4.75
CA LYS A 33 3.36 -5.98 -4.00
C LYS A 33 3.12 -7.18 -4.92
N SER A 34 4.07 -8.10 -4.96
CA SER A 34 3.90 -9.33 -5.72
C SER A 34 2.69 -10.09 -5.18
N ARG A 35 2.07 -10.93 -6.03
CA ARG A 35 0.94 -11.77 -5.58
C ARG A 35 1.29 -12.56 -4.31
N THR A 36 2.51 -13.07 -4.23
CA THR A 36 3.02 -13.79 -3.05
C THR A 36 3.06 -12.90 -1.81
N GLN A 37 3.52 -11.65 -1.95
CA GLN A 37 3.53 -10.69 -0.84
C GLN A 37 2.12 -10.36 -0.36
N VAL A 38 1.18 -10.10 -1.28
CA VAL A 38 -0.22 -9.83 -0.92
C VAL A 38 -0.85 -11.02 -0.21
N ILE A 39 -0.61 -12.24 -0.70
CA ILE A 39 -1.12 -13.45 -0.06
C ILE A 39 -0.55 -13.59 1.36
N ASN A 40 0.74 -13.32 1.56
CA ASN A 40 1.34 -13.42 2.89
C ASN A 40 0.77 -12.38 3.86
N GLU A 41 0.53 -11.15 3.39
CA GLU A 41 -0.11 -10.12 4.21
C GLU A 41 -1.56 -10.46 4.55
N LEU A 42 -2.30 -11.05 3.63
CA LEU A 42 -3.67 -11.49 3.89
C LEU A 42 -3.71 -12.63 4.92
N LYS A 43 -2.74 -13.56 4.88
CA LYS A 43 -2.59 -14.60 5.92
C LYS A 43 -2.35 -13.98 7.29
N GLN A 44 -1.43 -13.02 7.37
CA GLN A 44 -1.17 -12.29 8.61
C GLN A 44 -2.43 -11.56 9.10
N ALA A 45 -3.11 -10.85 8.21
CA ALA A 45 -4.33 -10.12 8.54
C ALA A 45 -5.47 -11.05 9.01
N GLN A 46 -5.58 -12.25 8.44
CA GLN A 46 -6.55 -13.28 8.84
C GLN A 46 -6.23 -13.80 10.25
N HIS A 47 -4.95 -14.06 10.51
CA HIS A 47 -4.44 -14.47 11.83
C HIS A 47 -4.68 -13.40 12.90
N ASP A 48 -4.46 -12.14 12.55
CA ASP A 48 -4.70 -10.99 13.42
C ASP A 48 -6.20 -10.68 13.61
N GLY A 49 -7.10 -11.34 12.85
CA GLY A 49 -8.55 -11.17 12.94
C GLY A 49 -9.09 -9.88 12.31
N ILE A 50 -8.24 -9.11 11.60
CA ILE A 50 -8.61 -7.81 11.03
C ILE A 50 -9.28 -7.92 9.66
N VAL A 51 -9.28 -9.11 9.04
CA VAL A 51 -10.02 -9.37 7.79
C VAL A 51 -11.52 -9.33 8.08
N PRO A 52 -12.27 -8.38 7.49
CA PRO A 52 -13.70 -8.28 7.73
C PRO A 52 -14.44 -9.46 7.09
N ILE A 53 -15.32 -10.10 7.85
CA ILE A 53 -16.15 -11.23 7.38
C ILE A 53 -17.26 -10.76 6.42
N ASN A 54 -17.71 -9.52 6.55
CA ASN A 54 -18.79 -8.96 5.76
C ASN A 54 -18.38 -7.61 5.12
N LYS A 55 -19.12 -7.18 4.09
CA LYS A 55 -18.83 -5.96 3.33
C LYS A 55 -19.30 -4.67 4.00
N THR A 56 -20.12 -4.76 5.04
CA THR A 56 -20.81 -3.62 5.65
C THR A 56 -20.17 -3.14 6.95
N GLN A 57 -19.27 -3.94 7.53
CA GLN A 57 -18.65 -3.67 8.82
C GLN A 57 -17.19 -3.28 8.62
N TYR A 58 -16.99 -2.07 8.09
CA TYR A 58 -15.69 -1.45 7.97
C TYR A 58 -15.72 -0.02 8.53
N PRO A 59 -14.75 0.36 9.39
CA PRO A 59 -13.67 -0.47 9.93
C PRO A 59 -14.16 -1.50 10.97
N PRO A 60 -13.46 -2.64 11.15
CA PRO A 60 -13.85 -3.65 12.13
C PRO A 60 -13.69 -3.11 13.56
N THR A 61 -14.66 -3.40 14.43
CA THR A 61 -14.57 -3.07 15.86
C THR A 61 -13.59 -4.03 16.56
N ALA A 62 -13.04 -3.61 17.71
CA ALA A 62 -12.11 -4.45 18.48
C ALA A 62 -12.72 -5.80 18.90
N GLU A 63 -14.03 -5.81 19.20
CA GLU A 63 -14.78 -7.02 19.54
C GLU A 63 -14.86 -8.01 18.37
N VAL A 64 -15.06 -7.48 17.17
CA VAL A 64 -15.08 -8.28 15.93
C VAL A 64 -13.69 -8.83 15.65
N VAL A 65 -12.64 -8.02 15.81
CA VAL A 65 -11.25 -8.49 15.64
C VAL A 65 -10.93 -9.61 16.62
N ALA A 66 -11.29 -9.46 17.90
CA ALA A 66 -11.06 -10.48 18.93
C ALA A 66 -11.80 -11.79 18.60
N ARG A 67 -13.07 -11.69 18.20
CA ARG A 67 -13.88 -12.85 17.79
C ARG A 67 -13.28 -13.55 16.57
N ASN A 68 -12.89 -12.80 15.55
CA ASN A 68 -12.31 -13.37 14.33
C ASN A 68 -11.00 -14.10 14.64
N LYS A 69 -10.16 -13.52 15.51
CA LYS A 69 -8.91 -14.14 15.97
C LYS A 69 -9.16 -15.44 16.74
N GLU A 70 -10.16 -15.46 17.61
CA GLU A 70 -10.56 -16.67 18.35
C GLU A 70 -11.07 -17.76 17.40
N LEU A 71 -12.00 -17.42 16.49
CA LEU A 71 -12.53 -18.35 15.49
C LEU A 71 -11.43 -18.91 14.59
N HIS A 72 -10.47 -18.06 14.20
CA HIS A 72 -9.31 -18.48 13.42
C HIS A 72 -8.43 -19.45 14.22
N GLY A 73 -8.13 -19.15 15.50
CA GLY A 73 -7.37 -20.04 16.38
C GLY A 73 -8.03 -21.40 16.60
N ILE A 74 -9.37 -21.45 16.72
CA ILE A 74 -10.12 -22.70 16.85
C ILE A 74 -10.07 -23.51 15.53
N SER A 75 -10.25 -22.83 14.40
CA SER A 75 -10.44 -23.49 13.09
C SER A 75 -9.12 -23.94 12.45
N VAL A 76 -8.05 -23.17 12.65
CA VAL A 76 -6.75 -23.36 11.98
C VAL A 76 -5.72 -23.97 12.92
N HIS A 77 -5.75 -23.59 14.21
CA HIS A 77 -4.75 -23.95 15.22
C HIS A 77 -5.29 -24.86 16.33
N GLY A 78 -6.47 -25.46 16.16
CA GLY A 78 -7.01 -26.45 17.10
C GLY A 78 -7.18 -25.98 18.55
N GLY A 79 -7.33 -24.67 18.79
CA GLY A 79 -7.50 -24.12 20.13
C GLY A 79 -6.20 -23.93 20.93
N GLU A 80 -5.05 -23.85 20.25
CA GLU A 80 -3.79 -23.46 20.87
C GLU A 80 -3.92 -22.13 21.65
N LYS A 81 -3.22 -22.03 22.79
CA LYS A 81 -3.32 -20.87 23.69
C LYS A 81 -2.70 -19.58 23.11
N LYS A 82 -1.73 -19.72 22.19
CA LYS A 82 -1.01 -18.60 21.57
C LYS A 82 -0.59 -18.98 20.14
N PRO A 83 -1.56 -19.14 19.23
CA PRO A 83 -1.26 -19.54 17.86
C PRO A 83 -0.31 -18.51 17.23
N GLN A 84 0.79 -18.99 16.66
CA GLN A 84 1.73 -18.15 15.90
C GLN A 84 1.33 -18.18 14.43
N THR A 85 1.80 -17.21 13.65
CA THR A 85 1.60 -17.23 12.21
C THR A 85 2.52 -18.30 11.62
N ASP A 86 1.96 -19.38 11.06
CA ASP A 86 2.73 -20.54 10.64
C ASP A 86 2.16 -21.27 9.40
N ASN A 87 2.57 -22.52 9.18
CA ASN A 87 2.15 -23.30 8.03
C ASN A 87 0.66 -23.67 8.04
N HIS A 88 -0.01 -23.65 9.19
CA HIS A 88 -1.45 -23.89 9.27
C HIS A 88 -2.24 -22.77 8.59
N ASP A 89 -1.71 -21.54 8.60
CA ASP A 89 -2.31 -20.37 7.92
C ASP A 89 -2.14 -20.42 6.39
N ALA A 90 -1.31 -21.34 5.88
CA ALA A 90 -1.12 -21.52 4.45
C ALA A 90 -2.23 -22.34 3.76
N LEU A 91 -3.06 -23.04 4.53
CA LEU A 91 -3.98 -24.07 4.01
C LEU A 91 -5.35 -23.54 3.54
N ALA A 92 -5.66 -22.26 3.77
CA ALA A 92 -6.99 -21.69 3.49
C ALA A 92 -7.13 -20.99 2.12
N ALA A 93 -6.06 -20.90 1.32
CA ALA A 93 -6.08 -20.23 0.02
C ALA A 93 -6.17 -21.26 -1.13
N LYS A 94 -7.36 -21.77 -1.42
CA LYS A 94 -7.63 -22.55 -2.64
C LYS A 94 -8.80 -21.96 -3.41
#